data_AF-V5GE24-F1
#
_entry.id   AF-V5GE24-F1
#
_cell.length_a   1.000
_cell.length_b   1.000
_cell.length_c   1.000
_cell.angle_alpha   90.00
_cell.angle_beta   90.00
_cell.angle_gamma   90.00
#
_symmetry.space_group_name_H-M   'P 1'
#
loop_
_entity.id
_entity.type
_entity.pdbx_description
1 polymer ?
#
loop_
_entity_poly.entity_id
_entity_poly.type
_entity_poly.pdbx_seq_one_letter_code
_entity_poly.pdbx_strand_id
1 'polypeptide(L)'
;PLGAMGASYGLLQLPKMPELKNRDLSDFPEVPELDINTIPYKDKTREKIRKQKLEQYQKTGVWPGHKQKFIRKPSEPWSITKQKKEDRKEKKLKRKQSKQAKLAKNEPLKKKRKGISDEDLEELKKDVALLKKLKKKKISDEDYEKEIG
;
A
#
# COMPACT_ATOMS: atom_id res chain seq x y z
N PRO A 1 -18.09 35.46 -0.40
CA PRO A 1 -17.82 35.09 1.00
C PRO A 1 -17.65 33.56 1.15
N LEU A 2 -16.43 33.10 1.48
CA LEU A 2 -16.13 31.66 1.59
C LEU A 2 -16.86 31.02 2.80
N GLY A 3 -17.07 31.80 3.87
CA GLY A 3 -17.84 31.39 5.05
C GLY A 3 -19.32 31.12 4.74
N ALA A 4 -19.97 32.01 3.98
CA ALA A 4 -21.36 31.84 3.56
C ALA A 4 -21.59 30.55 2.74
N MET A 5 -20.62 30.15 1.90
CA MET A 5 -20.69 28.86 1.21
C MET A 5 -20.56 27.68 2.17
N GLY A 6 -19.67 27.76 3.16
CA GLY A 6 -19.59 26.74 4.21
C GLY A 6 -20.91 26.55 4.97
N ALA A 7 -21.59 27.66 5.26
CA ALA A 7 -22.91 27.65 5.87
C ALA A 7 -23.99 27.04 4.96
N SER A 8 -23.99 27.31 3.65
CA SER A 8 -24.96 26.72 2.72
C SER A 8 -24.79 25.21 2.55
N TYR A 9 -23.57 24.69 2.72
CA TYR A 9 -23.30 23.24 2.76
C TYR A 9 -23.58 22.60 4.14
N GLY A 10 -23.96 23.37 5.16
CA GLY A 10 -24.22 22.87 6.51
C GLY A 10 -22.97 22.31 7.19
N LEU A 11 -21.79 22.88 6.93
CA LEU A 11 -20.56 22.48 7.61
C LEU A 11 -20.61 22.88 9.09
N LEU A 12 -20.00 22.07 9.95
CA LEU A 12 -19.80 22.38 11.38
C LEU A 12 -18.50 23.16 11.62
N GLN A 13 -17.48 22.92 10.78
CA GLN A 13 -16.18 23.57 10.87
C GLN A 13 -15.57 23.67 9.46
N LEU A 14 -14.89 24.77 9.18
CA LEU A 14 -14.14 24.92 7.93
C LEU A 14 -12.86 24.06 7.95
N PRO A 15 -12.48 23.44 6.82
CA PRO A 15 -11.26 22.66 6.74
C PRO A 15 -10.02 23.54 6.91
N LYS A 16 -8.92 23.00 7.44
CA LYS A 16 -7.63 23.71 7.52
C LYS A 16 -6.99 23.82 6.12
N MET A 17 -7.32 24.88 5.39
CA MET A 17 -6.80 25.16 4.04
C MET A 17 -5.89 26.40 4.01
N PRO A 18 -4.92 26.47 3.09
CA PRO A 18 -4.06 27.64 2.95
C PRO A 18 -4.82 28.90 2.51
N GLU A 19 -5.90 28.74 1.74
CA GLU A 19 -6.75 29.82 1.24
C GLU A 19 -7.48 30.59 2.36
N LEU A 20 -7.70 29.93 3.51
CA LEU A 20 -8.42 30.47 4.66
C LEU A 20 -7.52 31.24 5.63
N LYS A 21 -6.18 31.10 5.54
CA LYS A 21 -5.26 31.59 6.57
C LYS A 21 -5.23 33.10 6.74
N ASN A 22 -5.47 33.85 5.68
CA ASN A 22 -5.35 35.31 5.65
C ASN A 22 -6.69 35.98 5.28
N ARG A 23 -7.81 35.30 5.55
CA ARG A 23 -9.15 35.79 5.24
C ARG A 23 -9.92 36.01 6.53
N ASP A 24 -10.78 37.02 6.53
CA ASP A 24 -11.76 37.18 7.59
C ASP A 24 -12.82 36.07 7.46
N LEU A 25 -13.08 35.39 8.57
CA LEU A 25 -14.03 34.28 8.69
C LEU A 25 -15.22 34.66 9.57
N SER A 26 -15.42 35.95 9.83
CA SER A 26 -16.59 36.49 10.54
C SER A 26 -17.93 35.99 9.99
N ASP A 27 -18.02 35.76 8.68
CA ASP A 27 -19.19 35.18 7.98
C ASP A 27 -19.54 33.74 8.42
N PHE A 28 -18.63 33.04 9.11
CA PHE A 28 -18.82 31.67 9.59
C PHE A 28 -18.34 31.57 11.06
N PRO A 29 -19.18 31.97 12.02
CA PRO A 29 -18.81 31.92 13.43
C PRO A 29 -18.65 30.48 13.91
N GLU A 30 -17.63 30.25 14.73
CA GLU A 30 -17.44 28.96 15.39
C GLU A 30 -18.57 28.73 16.41
N VAL A 31 -19.15 27.52 16.41
CA VAL A 31 -20.20 27.15 17.35
C VAL A 31 -19.55 26.91 18.72
N PRO A 32 -19.87 27.70 19.76
CA PRO A 32 -19.32 27.47 21.09
C PRO A 32 -19.77 26.10 21.63
N GLU A 33 -18.90 25.45 22.41
CA GLU A 33 -19.16 24.21 23.17
C GLU A 33 -19.37 22.91 22.37
N LEU A 34 -19.28 22.92 21.04
CA LEU A 34 -19.46 21.71 20.22
C LEU A 34 -18.14 20.95 20.01
N ASP A 35 -17.95 19.80 20.69
CA ASP A 35 -16.85 18.87 20.37
C ASP A 35 -17.20 17.95 19.20
N ILE A 36 -16.53 18.18 18.07
CA ILE A 36 -16.69 17.39 16.83
C ILE A 36 -16.29 15.92 17.05
N ASN A 37 -15.37 15.63 17.97
CA ASN A 37 -14.89 14.27 18.19
C ASN A 37 -15.92 13.36 18.87
N THR A 38 -16.92 13.97 19.53
CA THR A 38 -18.03 13.29 20.19
C THR A 38 -19.02 12.72 19.17
N ILE A 39 -19.10 13.28 17.95
CA ILE A 39 -20.02 12.83 16.91
C ILE A 39 -19.50 11.53 16.26
N PRO A 40 -20.21 10.38 16.41
CA PRO A 40 -19.75 9.11 15.86
C PRO A 40 -20.06 8.99 14.36
N TYR A 41 -19.24 8.23 13.63
CA TYR A 41 -19.58 7.84 12.27
C TYR A 41 -20.73 6.82 12.22
N LYS A 42 -21.56 6.92 11.17
CA LYS A 42 -22.64 5.96 10.90
C LYS A 42 -22.13 4.53 10.72
N ASP A 43 -20.96 4.37 10.09
CA ASP A 43 -20.31 3.08 9.90
C ASP A 43 -19.44 2.70 11.11
N LYS A 44 -19.82 1.59 11.77
CA LYS A 44 -19.16 1.05 12.96
C LYS A 44 -17.70 0.64 12.69
N THR A 45 -17.39 0.13 11.50
CA THR A 45 -16.03 -0.31 11.15
C THR A 45 -15.09 0.89 11.03
N ARG A 46 -15.55 1.93 10.34
CA ARG A 46 -14.85 3.21 10.19
C ARG A 46 -14.68 3.91 11.54
N GLU A 47 -15.68 3.86 12.41
CA GLU A 47 -15.61 4.45 13.75
C GLU A 47 -14.58 3.73 14.64
N LYS A 48 -14.52 2.38 14.58
CA LYS A 48 -13.50 1.61 15.30
C LYS A 48 -12.08 2.02 14.88
N ILE A 49 -11.84 2.16 13.58
CA ILE A 49 -10.55 2.63 13.05
C ILE A 49 -10.27 4.07 13.49
N ARG A 50 -11.28 4.96 13.46
CA ARG A 50 -11.14 6.35 13.90
C ARG A 50 -10.70 6.43 15.36
N LYS A 51 -11.37 5.69 16.25
CA LYS A 51 -11.04 5.65 17.69
C LYS A 51 -9.62 5.15 17.95
N GLN A 52 -9.20 4.08 17.27
CA GLN A 52 -7.82 3.59 17.36
C GLN A 52 -6.80 4.65 16.92
N LYS A 53 -7.08 5.37 15.83
CA LYS A 53 -6.18 6.45 15.36
C LYS A 53 -6.16 7.64 16.30
N LEU A 54 -7.30 8.00 16.87
CA LEU A 54 -7.43 9.09 17.82
C LEU A 54 -6.65 8.80 19.11
N GLU A 55 -6.76 7.58 19.63
CA GLU A 55 -5.99 7.13 20.80
C GLU A 55 -4.47 7.18 20.53
N GLN A 56 -4.04 6.70 19.36
CA GLN A 56 -2.64 6.81 18.95
C GLN A 56 -2.18 8.26 18.82
N TYR A 57 -3.03 9.15 18.29
CA TYR A 57 -2.73 10.57 18.18
C TYR A 57 -2.59 11.23 19.55
N GLN A 58 -3.47 10.94 20.51
CA GLN A 58 -3.38 11.46 21.87
C GLN A 58 -2.09 11.02 22.57
N LYS A 59 -1.62 9.79 22.32
CA LYS A 59 -0.37 9.26 22.90
C LYS A 59 0.89 9.82 22.22
N THR A 60 0.88 9.99 20.91
CA THR A 60 2.09 10.27 20.10
C THR A 60 2.19 11.71 19.60
N GLY A 61 1.09 12.47 19.63
CA GLY A 61 0.98 13.79 19.00
C GLY A 61 1.00 13.76 17.46
N VAL A 62 1.07 12.58 16.81
CA VAL A 62 1.17 12.44 15.36
C VAL A 62 0.06 11.55 14.83
N TRP A 63 -0.68 12.04 13.82
CA TRP A 63 -1.82 11.29 13.29
C TRP A 63 -1.33 10.04 12.52
N PRO A 64 -1.85 8.83 12.83
CA PRO A 64 -1.39 7.60 12.19
C PRO A 64 -1.67 7.59 10.69
N GLY A 65 -0.63 7.35 9.89
CA GLY A 65 -0.70 7.36 8.43
C GLY A 65 -0.41 8.73 7.79
N HIS A 66 -0.21 9.78 8.58
CA HIS A 66 0.40 11.00 8.05
C HIS A 66 1.87 10.70 7.73
N LYS A 67 2.16 10.37 6.47
CA LYS A 67 3.54 10.15 6.01
C LYS A 67 4.34 11.40 6.36
N GLN A 68 5.44 11.23 7.11
CA GLN A 68 6.43 12.30 7.20
C GLN A 68 6.77 12.70 5.76
N LYS A 69 6.62 13.99 5.45
CA LYS A 69 7.05 14.53 4.16
C LYS A 69 8.48 14.03 3.97
N PHE A 70 8.75 13.34 2.85
CA PHE A 70 10.11 12.92 2.55
C PHE A 70 10.97 14.18 2.51
N ILE A 71 11.67 14.46 3.61
CA ILE A 71 12.68 15.52 3.65
C ILE A 71 13.71 15.07 2.62
N ARG A 72 13.82 15.85 1.53
CA ARG A 72 14.84 15.58 0.51
C ARG A 72 16.17 15.56 1.24
N LYS A 73 16.89 14.43 1.13
CA LYS A 73 18.23 14.33 1.70
C LYS A 73 19.08 15.48 1.12
N PRO A 74 19.98 16.07 1.92
CA PRO A 74 20.86 17.13 1.43
C PRO A 74 21.65 16.67 0.20
N SER A 75 21.98 17.60 -0.69
CA SER A 75 22.71 17.30 -1.92
C SER A 75 24.10 16.76 -1.58
N GLU A 76 24.33 15.48 -1.86
CA GLU A 76 25.66 14.88 -1.74
C GLU A 76 26.54 15.28 -2.94
N PRO A 77 27.86 15.47 -2.75
CA PRO A 77 28.80 15.66 -3.84
C PRO A 77 28.74 14.52 -4.89
N TRP A 78 28.98 14.87 -6.16
CA TRP A 78 28.92 13.92 -7.28
C TRP A 78 29.91 12.74 -7.14
N SER A 79 31.05 12.98 -6.49
CA SER A 79 32.08 11.97 -6.19
C SER A 79 31.53 10.84 -5.31
N ILE A 80 30.82 11.18 -4.23
CA ILE A 80 30.21 10.22 -3.29
C ILE A 80 29.12 9.41 -4.00
N THR A 81 28.34 10.07 -4.86
CA THR A 81 27.30 9.40 -5.66
C THR A 81 27.92 8.38 -6.63
N LYS A 82 29.03 8.73 -7.30
CA LYS A 82 29.77 7.80 -8.17
C LYS A 82 30.35 6.63 -7.38
N GLN A 83 31.00 6.87 -6.24
CA GLN A 83 31.54 5.80 -5.39
C GLN A 83 30.45 4.82 -4.96
N LYS A 84 29.33 5.31 -4.42
CA LYS A 84 28.18 4.47 -4.04
C LYS A 84 27.63 3.65 -5.22
N LYS A 85 27.69 4.19 -6.44
CA LYS A 85 27.25 3.49 -7.66
C LYS A 85 28.19 2.35 -8.00
N GLU A 86 29.51 2.55 -7.92
CA GLU A 86 30.51 1.51 -8.13
C GLU A 86 30.44 0.43 -7.04
N ASP A 87 30.37 0.81 -5.76
CA ASP A 87 30.20 -0.14 -4.64
C ASP A 87 28.97 -1.04 -4.84
N ARG A 88 27.86 -0.46 -5.34
CA ARG A 88 26.64 -1.21 -5.65
C ARG A 88 26.86 -2.21 -6.80
N LYS A 89 27.62 -1.85 -7.83
CA LYS A 89 27.97 -2.77 -8.93
C LYS A 89 28.86 -3.90 -8.42
N GLU A 90 29.90 -3.58 -7.65
CA GLU A 90 30.80 -4.58 -7.06
C GLU A 90 30.05 -5.56 -6.16
N LYS A 91 29.18 -5.07 -5.29
CA LYS A 91 28.37 -5.92 -4.41
C LYS A 91 27.44 -6.84 -5.21
N LYS A 92 26.91 -6.36 -6.35
CA LYS A 92 26.10 -7.18 -7.27
C LYS A 92 26.95 -8.24 -7.96
N LEU A 93 28.16 -7.91 -8.38
CA LEU A 93 29.12 -8.84 -8.99
C LEU A 93 29.53 -9.93 -7.99
N LYS A 94 29.97 -9.55 -6.78
CA LYS A 94 30.32 -10.47 -5.69
C LYS A 94 29.15 -11.40 -5.33
N ARG A 95 27.92 -10.90 -5.34
CA ARG A 95 26.71 -11.73 -5.14
C ARG A 95 26.46 -12.72 -6.29
N LYS A 96 26.76 -12.35 -7.54
CA LYS A 96 26.65 -13.27 -8.69
C LYS A 96 27.74 -14.35 -8.63
N GLN A 97 28.99 -13.96 -8.41
CA GLN A 97 30.13 -14.87 -8.30
C GLN A 97 29.95 -15.86 -7.14
N SER A 98 29.55 -15.38 -5.95
CA SER A 98 29.27 -16.27 -4.81
C SER A 98 28.12 -17.25 -5.08
N LYS A 99 27.09 -16.85 -5.85
CA LYS A 99 26.04 -17.78 -6.28
C LYS A 99 26.56 -18.82 -7.26
N GLN A 100 27.36 -18.41 -8.25
CA GLN A 100 27.97 -19.32 -9.23
C GLN A 100 28.92 -20.31 -8.56
N ALA A 101 29.75 -19.86 -7.63
CA ALA A 101 30.65 -20.72 -6.85
C ALA A 101 29.89 -21.73 -5.99
N LYS A 102 28.76 -21.35 -5.38
CA LYS A 102 27.90 -22.28 -4.64
C LYS A 102 27.21 -23.31 -5.53
N LEU A 103 26.74 -22.89 -6.71
CA LEU A 103 26.20 -23.80 -7.73
C LEU A 103 27.26 -24.81 -8.18
N ALA A 104 28.48 -24.36 -8.48
CA ALA A 104 29.58 -25.23 -8.91
C ALA A 104 30.02 -26.23 -7.82
N LYS A 105 29.88 -25.87 -6.54
CA LYS A 105 30.15 -26.75 -5.39
C LYS A 105 28.95 -27.63 -4.98
N ASN A 106 27.85 -27.62 -5.73
CA ASN A 106 26.57 -28.26 -5.37
C ASN A 106 26.07 -27.91 -3.95
N GLU A 107 26.42 -26.73 -3.44
CA GLU A 107 25.92 -26.25 -2.15
C GLU A 107 24.48 -25.73 -2.28
N PRO A 108 23.60 -26.02 -1.30
CA PRO A 108 22.23 -25.53 -1.32
C PRO A 108 22.21 -24.00 -1.22
N LEU A 109 21.69 -23.34 -2.26
CA LEU A 109 21.36 -21.91 -2.18
C LEU A 109 20.15 -21.74 -1.26
N LYS A 110 20.20 -20.76 -0.34
CA LYS A 110 19.04 -20.35 0.45
C LYS A 110 17.85 -20.13 -0.49
N LYS A 111 16.88 -21.05 -0.45
CA LYS A 111 15.72 -21.08 -1.34
C LYS A 111 14.97 -19.75 -1.19
N LYS A 112 14.93 -18.95 -2.26
CA LYS A 112 13.75 -18.09 -2.44
C LYS A 112 12.57 -19.04 -2.63
N ARG A 113 11.38 -18.69 -2.12
CA ARG A 113 10.12 -19.44 -2.35
C ARG A 113 10.16 -19.95 -3.79
N LYS A 114 10.17 -21.28 -4.00
CA LYS A 114 10.25 -21.88 -5.33
C LYS A 114 9.20 -21.16 -6.19
N GLY A 115 9.65 -20.50 -7.25
CA GLY A 115 8.71 -20.10 -8.29
C GLY A 115 8.07 -21.37 -8.82
N ILE A 116 6.79 -21.28 -9.18
CA ILE A 116 6.05 -22.31 -9.91
C ILE A 116 6.95 -22.78 -11.06
N SER A 117 7.22 -24.08 -11.12
CA SER A 117 8.07 -24.66 -12.16
C SER A 117 7.39 -24.55 -13.53
N ASP A 118 8.14 -24.69 -14.62
CA ASP A 118 7.51 -24.70 -15.95
C ASP A 118 6.56 -25.91 -16.11
N GLU A 119 6.86 -27.02 -15.45
CA GLU A 119 6.00 -28.21 -15.38
C GLU A 119 4.69 -27.90 -14.63
N ASP A 120 4.78 -27.23 -13.47
CA ASP A 120 3.61 -26.79 -12.68
C ASP A 120 2.73 -25.82 -13.50
N LEU A 121 3.34 -24.98 -14.36
CA LEU A 121 2.63 -24.06 -15.25
C LEU A 121 1.92 -24.78 -16.39
N GLU A 122 2.48 -25.88 -16.90
CA GLU A 122 1.85 -26.69 -17.93
C GLU A 122 0.68 -27.51 -17.39
N GLU A 123 0.82 -28.07 -16.19
CA GLU A 123 -0.27 -28.72 -15.47
C GLU A 123 -1.45 -27.76 -15.27
N LEU A 124 -1.17 -26.54 -14.75
CA LEU A 124 -2.20 -25.51 -14.56
C LEU A 124 -2.92 -25.13 -15.86
N LYS A 125 -2.22 -25.13 -17.01
CA LYS A 125 -2.83 -24.84 -18.32
C LYS A 125 -3.80 -25.94 -18.75
N LYS A 126 -3.46 -27.21 -18.48
CA LYS A 126 -4.33 -28.37 -18.79
C LYS A 126 -5.61 -28.29 -17.96
N ASP A 127 -5.50 -28.04 -16.66
CA ASP A 127 -6.65 -27.90 -15.76
C ASP A 127 -7.57 -26.75 -16.16
N VAL A 128 -6.99 -25.59 -16.51
CA VAL A 128 -7.76 -24.42 -16.98
C VAL A 128 -8.44 -24.71 -18.32
N ALA A 129 -7.81 -25.49 -19.20
CA ALA A 129 -8.42 -25.89 -20.47
C ALA A 129 -9.61 -26.84 -20.24
N LEU A 130 -9.48 -27.81 -19.33
CA LEU A 130 -10.54 -28.73 -18.94
C LEU A 130 -11.74 -27.99 -18.33
N LEU A 131 -11.49 -27.09 -17.37
CA LEU A 131 -12.53 -26.23 -16.79
C LEU A 131 -13.26 -25.40 -17.85
N LYS A 132 -12.53 -24.86 -18.84
CA LYS A 132 -13.15 -24.10 -19.95
C LYS A 132 -14.00 -24.99 -20.85
N LYS A 133 -13.63 -26.25 -21.06
CA LYS A 133 -14.42 -27.20 -21.85
C LYS A 133 -15.70 -27.61 -21.11
N LEU A 134 -15.62 -27.87 -19.79
CA LEU A 134 -16.78 -28.13 -18.93
C LEU A 134 -17.74 -26.94 -18.89
N LYS A 135 -17.25 -25.71 -18.67
CA LYS A 135 -18.08 -24.49 -18.71
C LYS A 135 -18.77 -24.26 -20.05
N LYS A 136 -18.19 -24.76 -21.14
CA LYS A 136 -18.76 -24.71 -22.50
C LYS A 136 -19.63 -25.94 -22.82
N LYS A 137 -19.88 -26.83 -21.85
CA LYS A 137 -20.62 -28.10 -22.02
C LYS A 137 -20.06 -29.00 -23.13
N LYS A 138 -18.75 -28.92 -23.37
CA LYS A 138 -18.06 -29.76 -24.38
C LYS A 138 -17.59 -31.10 -23.82
N ILE A 139 -17.62 -31.26 -22.51
CA ILE A 139 -17.27 -32.46 -21.75
C ILE A 139 -18.37 -32.62 -20.69
N SER A 140 -18.71 -33.86 -20.34
CA SER A 140 -19.63 -34.18 -19.23
C SER A 140 -18.93 -33.99 -17.88
N ASP A 141 -19.70 -33.82 -16.81
CA ASP A 141 -19.12 -33.67 -15.46
C ASP A 141 -18.37 -34.95 -15.05
N GLU A 142 -18.83 -36.14 -15.47
CA GLU A 142 -18.18 -37.43 -15.21
C GLU A 142 -16.82 -37.56 -15.89
N ASP A 143 -16.69 -37.07 -17.13
CA ASP A 143 -15.43 -37.13 -17.87
C ASP A 143 -14.42 -36.10 -17.35
N TYR A 144 -14.90 -34.98 -16.81
CA TYR A 144 -14.03 -34.02 -16.13
C TYR A 144 -13.44 -34.59 -14.84
N GLU A 145 -14.25 -35.29 -14.03
CA GLU A 145 -13.76 -35.93 -12.80
C GLU A 145 -12.73 -37.04 -13.07
N LYS A 146 -12.86 -37.78 -14.17
CA LYS A 146 -11.88 -38.79 -14.58
C LYS A 146 -10.53 -38.23 -15.05
N GLU A 147 -10.49 -37.01 -15.59
CA GLU A 147 -9.24 -36.39 -16.06
C GLU A 147 -8.53 -35.54 -15.00
N ILE A 148 -9.26 -35.04 -13.99
CA ILE A 148 -8.71 -34.26 -12.86
C ILE A 148 -8.31 -35.14 -11.67
N GLY A 149 -9.03 -36.25 -11.43
CA GLY A 149 -8.80 -37.19 -10.33
C GLY A 149 -7.81 -38.30 -10.69
#